data_AF-A0A7Y1X9W9-F1
#
_entry.id   AF-A0A7Y1X9W9-F1
#
_cell.length_a   1.000
_cell.length_b   1.000
_cell.length_c   1.000
_cell.angle_alpha   90.00
_cell.angle_beta   90.00
_cell.angle_gamma   90.00
#
_symmetry.space_group_name_H-M   'P 1'
#
loop_
_entity.id
_entity.type
_entity.pdbx_description
1 polymer ?
#
loop_
_entity_poly.entity_id
_entity_poly.type
_entity_poly.pdbx_seq_one_letter_code
_entity_poly.pdbx_strand_id
1 'polypeptide(L)'
;MTVFDGSLRMSRAPGEAIDVQIDLNEERIRLLSGEVEIADWALGEIVANAQPDGIHVRAEGEEIVLNLTEDAEFALALGLRTGPPLLMRNVSRLMRQRTSE
;
A
#
# COMPACT_ATOMS: atom_id res chain seq x y z
N MET A 1 -9.11 1.32 -11.50
CA MET A 1 -9.38 1.40 -10.06
C MET A 1 -9.20 0.01 -9.50
N THR A 2 -8.30 -0.14 -8.54
CA THR A 2 -7.97 -1.42 -7.91
C THR A 2 -8.18 -1.29 -6.41
N VAL A 3 -8.86 -2.27 -5.83
CA VAL A 3 -9.20 -2.31 -4.41
C VAL A 3 -8.35 -3.37 -3.74
N PHE A 4 -7.83 -3.06 -2.56
CA PHE A 4 -7.02 -3.96 -1.76
C PHE A 4 -7.56 -4.02 -0.34
N ASP A 5 -7.48 -5.20 0.27
CA ASP A 5 -7.81 -5.40 1.67
C ASP A 5 -6.54 -5.48 2.51
N GLY A 6 -6.57 -4.87 3.69
CA GLY A 6 -5.45 -4.94 4.61
C GLY A 6 -5.73 -4.35 5.97
N SER A 7 -4.64 -4.09 6.68
CA SER A 7 -4.67 -3.42 7.97
C SER A 7 -3.72 -2.23 7.99
N LEU A 8 -4.14 -1.18 8.65
CA LEU A 8 -3.41 0.05 8.87
C LEU A 8 -2.95 0.13 10.31
N ARG A 9 -1.72 0.58 10.52
CA ARG A 9 -1.21 0.98 11.83
C ARG A 9 -0.40 2.27 11.74
N MET A 10 -0.42 3.05 12.81
CA MET A 10 0.45 4.22 12.92
C MET A 10 1.90 3.79 13.15
N SER A 11 2.85 4.36 12.41
CA SER A 11 4.29 4.07 12.62
C SER A 11 4.79 4.57 13.99
N ARG A 12 4.27 5.72 14.44
CA ARG A 12 4.73 6.42 15.65
C ARG A 12 3.94 6.13 16.92
N ALA A 13 2.81 5.42 16.82
CA ALA A 13 1.97 5.09 17.95
C ALA A 13 1.63 3.59 17.88
N PRO A 14 2.08 2.77 18.85
CA PRO A 14 1.67 1.38 18.93
C PRO A 14 0.17 1.34 19.31
N GLY A 15 -0.68 1.41 18.30
CA GLY A 15 -2.11 1.21 18.38
C GLY A 15 -2.50 -0.15 17.79
N GLU A 16 -3.76 -0.51 18.00
CA GLU A 16 -4.35 -1.67 17.33
C GLU A 16 -4.38 -1.44 15.82
N ALA A 17 -4.16 -2.51 15.05
CA ALA A 17 -4.27 -2.44 13.61
C ALA A 17 -5.75 -2.27 13.24
N ILE A 18 -6.03 -1.34 12.33
CA ILE A 18 -7.39 -1.06 11.86
C ILE A 18 -7.56 -1.75 10.51
N ASP A 19 -8.59 -2.57 10.38
CA ASP A 19 -8.95 -3.15 9.08
C ASP A 19 -9.36 -2.04 8.12
N VAL A 20 -8.73 -2.02 6.95
CA VAL A 20 -8.93 -1.00 5.92
C VAL A 20 -9.07 -1.62 4.54
N GLN A 21 -9.95 -1.00 3.76
CA GLN A 21 -10.00 -1.14 2.31
C GLN A 21 -9.22 0.02 1.70
N ILE A 22 -8.34 -0.29 0.75
CA ILE A 22 -7.50 0.66 0.04
C ILE A 22 -7.98 0.73 -1.40
N ASP A 23 -8.57 1.87 -1.76
CA ASP A 23 -8.93 2.18 -3.13
C ASP A 23 -7.74 2.92 -3.77
N LEU A 24 -7.08 2.26 -4.70
CA LEU A 24 -5.96 2.81 -5.46
C LEU A 24 -6.40 3.05 -6.91
N ASN A 25 -6.23 4.28 -7.37
CA ASN A 25 -6.37 4.63 -8.79
C ASN A 25 -5.08 5.30 -9.29
N GLU A 26 -5.10 5.83 -10.51
CA GLU A 26 -3.91 6.36 -11.17
C GLU A 26 -3.33 7.61 -10.49
N GLU A 27 -4.13 8.34 -9.71
CA GLU A 27 -3.73 9.64 -9.15
C GLU A 27 -3.98 9.77 -7.65
N ARG A 28 -4.74 8.86 -7.04
CA ARG A 28 -5.15 8.93 -5.63
C ARG A 28 -5.14 7.58 -4.94
N ILE A 29 -4.94 7.65 -3.62
CA ILE A 29 -5.14 6.57 -2.67
C ILE A 29 -6.19 7.00 -1.65
N ARG A 30 -7.18 6.14 -1.42
CA ARG A 30 -8.20 6.35 -0.38
C ARG A 30 -8.22 5.15 0.55
N LEU A 31 -8.33 5.42 1.84
CA LEU A 31 -8.40 4.42 2.91
C LEU A 31 -9.76 4.49 3.58
N LEU A 32 -10.48 3.37 3.60
CA LEU A 32 -11.77 3.25 4.25
C LEU A 32 -11.72 2.18 5.34
N SER A 33 -12.39 2.41 6.47
CA SER A 33 -12.69 1.37 7.44
C SER A 33 -14.20 1.27 7.60
N GLY A 34 -14.77 0.19 7.06
CA GLY A 34 -16.22 0.09 6.86
C GLY A 34 -16.72 1.22 5.95
N GLU A 35 -17.62 2.06 6.46
CA GLU A 35 -18.20 3.21 5.74
C GLU A 35 -17.46 4.53 6.00
N VAL A 36 -16.41 4.52 6.84
CA VAL A 36 -15.68 5.72 7.24
C VAL A 36 -14.42 5.89 6.41
N GLU A 37 -14.30 7.03 5.72
CA GLU A 37 -13.04 7.43 5.07
C GLU A 37 -12.05 7.90 6.15
N ILE A 38 -10.91 7.23 6.21
CA ILE A 38 -9.81 7.55 7.13
C ILE A 38 -8.85 8.54 6.48
N ALA A 39 -8.58 8.37 5.18
CA ALA A 39 -7.64 9.20 4.44
C ALA A 39 -7.95 9.22 2.95
N ASP A 40 -7.61 10.33 2.30
CA ASP A 40 -7.66 10.50 0.85
C ASP A 40 -6.51 11.42 0.40
N TRP A 41 -5.50 10.84 -0.25
CA TRP A 41 -4.31 11.57 -0.69
C TRP A 41 -4.08 11.45 -2.19
N ALA A 42 -3.54 12.50 -2.82
CA ALA A 42 -3.01 12.37 -4.15
C ALA A 42 -1.70 11.57 -4.11
N LEU A 43 -1.47 10.67 -5.09
CA LEU A 43 -0.25 9.87 -5.15
C LEU A 43 1.02 10.72 -5.30
N GLY A 44 0.91 11.91 -5.88
CA GLY A 44 2.02 12.87 -5.96
C GLY A 44 2.39 13.50 -4.62
N GLU A 45 1.55 13.38 -3.59
CA GLU A 45 1.75 13.95 -2.25
C GLU A 45 2.21 12.91 -1.22
N ILE A 46 2.21 11.63 -1.60
CA ILE A 46 2.66 10.55 -0.73
C ILE A 46 4.06 10.08 -1.08
N VAL A 47 4.76 9.55 -0.08
CA VAL A 47 5.98 8.78 -0.27
C VAL A 47 5.76 7.38 0.28
N ALA A 48 5.80 6.37 -0.59
CA ALA A 48 5.62 4.97 -0.21
C ALA A 48 6.95 4.21 -0.27
N ASN A 49 7.24 3.41 0.75
CA ASN A 49 8.41 2.53 0.81
C ASN A 49 8.03 1.18 1.41
N ALA A 50 8.43 0.09 0.77
CA ALA A 50 8.25 -1.24 1.34
C ALA A 50 9.34 -1.56 2.37
N GLN A 51 8.93 -2.03 3.55
CA GLN A 51 9.78 -2.51 4.63
C GLN A 51 9.35 -3.92 5.05
N PRO A 52 10.16 -4.66 5.84
CA PRO A 52 9.83 -6.03 6.25
C PRO A 52 8.51 -6.16 7.02
N ASP A 53 8.03 -5.07 7.61
CA ASP A 53 6.85 -4.99 8.47
C ASP A 53 5.65 -4.32 7.77
N GLY A 54 5.72 -4.13 6.45
CA GLY A 54 4.64 -3.60 5.63
C GLY A 54 5.08 -2.49 4.67
N ILE A 55 4.11 -1.86 4.01
CA ILE A 55 4.34 -0.71 3.13
C ILE A 55 4.11 0.56 3.94
N HIS A 56 5.18 1.30 4.14
CA HIS A 56 5.15 2.56 4.86
C HIS A 56 4.73 3.66 3.89
N VAL A 57 3.62 4.33 4.19
CA VAL A 57 3.12 5.46 3.42
C VAL A 57 3.22 6.70 4.30
N ARG A 58 3.93 7.71 3.79
CA ARG A 58 4.05 9.01 4.43
C ARG A 58 3.28 10.04 3.64
N ALA A 59 2.38 10.74 4.31
CA ALA A 59 1.55 11.81 3.76
C ALA A 59 1.32 12.86 4.86
N GLU A 60 1.33 14.15 4.49
CA GLU A 60 1.00 15.26 5.42
C GLU A 60 1.79 15.28 6.75
N GLY A 61 3.00 14.72 6.77
CA GLY A 61 3.83 14.64 7.97
C GLY A 61 3.52 13.45 8.88
N GLU A 62 2.52 12.65 8.55
CA GLU A 62 2.20 11.39 9.21
C GLU A 62 2.76 10.19 8.43
N GLU A 63 3.02 9.10 9.15
CA GLU A 63 3.49 7.85 8.56
C GLU A 63 2.64 6.69 9.09
N ILE A 64 2.03 5.99 8.15
CA ILE A 64 1.25 4.79 8.39
C ILE A 64 1.97 3.59 7.79
N VAL A 65 1.68 2.41 8.33
CA VAL A 65 2.12 1.14 7.76
C VAL A 65 0.90 0.34 7.33
N LEU A 66 0.89 -0.03 6.05
CA LEU A 66 -0.12 -0.88 5.45
C LEU A 66 0.41 -2.31 5.36
N ASN A 67 -0.35 -3.25 5.92
CA ASN A 67 -0.15 -4.68 5.72
C ASN A 67 -1.27 -5.21 4.84
N LEU A 68 -0.91 -5.73 3.67
CA LEU A 68 -1.85 -6.11 2.61
C LEU A 68 -1.70 -7.60 2.30
N THR A 69 -2.79 -8.25 1.93
CA THR A 69 -2.74 -9.64 1.44
C THR A 69 -2.07 -9.69 0.06
N GLU A 70 -2.42 -8.75 -0.82
CA GLU A 70 -1.87 -8.62 -2.18
C GLU A 70 -0.76 -7.56 -2.26
N ASP A 71 0.17 -7.60 -1.29
CA ASP A 71 1.27 -6.63 -1.13
C ASP A 71 2.08 -6.37 -2.42
N ALA A 72 2.33 -7.41 -3.21
CA ALA A 72 3.09 -7.33 -4.45
C ALA A 72 2.30 -6.67 -5.58
N GLU A 73 0.97 -6.86 -5.64
CA GLU A 73 0.12 -6.17 -6.63
C GLU A 73 0.00 -4.69 -6.30
N PHE A 74 -0.18 -4.37 -5.02
CA PHE A 74 -0.20 -2.99 -4.55
C PHE A 74 1.14 -2.28 -4.77
N ALA A 75 2.26 -2.93 -4.43
CA ALA A 75 3.60 -2.40 -4.67
C ALA A 75 3.86 -2.12 -6.16
N LEU A 76 3.40 -3.03 -7.04
CA LEU A 76 3.47 -2.83 -8.49
C LEU A 76 2.60 -1.66 -8.95
N ALA A 77 1.38 -1.55 -8.44
CA ALA A 77 0.45 -0.47 -8.77
C ALA A 77 0.96 0.91 -8.31
N LEU A 78 1.64 0.98 -7.16
CA LEU A 78 2.35 2.17 -6.69
C LEU A 78 3.66 2.46 -7.42
N GLY A 79 4.13 1.55 -8.30
CA GLY A 79 5.39 1.70 -9.01
C GLY A 79 6.63 1.58 -8.11
N LEU A 80 6.53 0.85 -6.98
CA LEU A 80 7.66 0.64 -6.09
C LEU A 80 8.78 -0.14 -6.79
N ARG A 81 9.99 0.41 -6.75
CA ARG A 81 11.19 -0.17 -7.40
C ARG A 81 12.11 -0.91 -6.45
N THR A 82 11.93 -0.72 -5.15
CA THR A 82 12.77 -1.26 -4.09
C THR A 82 11.92 -1.73 -2.92
N GLY A 83 12.38 -2.76 -2.22
CA GLY A 83 11.67 -3.32 -1.07
C GLY A 83 12.33 -4.61 -0.58
N PRO A 84 11.71 -5.30 0.39
CA PRO A 84 12.20 -6.58 0.89
C PRO A 84 12.37 -7.62 -0.23
N PRO A 85 13.39 -8.50 -0.18
CA PRO A 85 13.68 -9.44 -1.26
C PRO A 85 12.50 -10.34 -1.66
N LEU A 86 11.72 -10.79 -0.67
CA LEU A 86 10.56 -11.65 -0.90
C LEU A 86 9.47 -10.92 -1.69
N LEU A 87 9.15 -9.69 -1.30
CA LEU A 87 8.19 -8.82 -1.99
C LEU A 87 8.64 -8.59 -3.43
N MET A 88 9.89 -8.17 -3.64
CA MET A 88 10.42 -7.87 -4.98
C MET A 88 10.44 -9.10 -5.90
N ARG A 89 10.64 -10.30 -5.34
CA ARG A 89 10.52 -11.56 -6.09
C ARG A 89 9.08 -11.79 -6.56
N ASN A 90 8.09 -11.52 -5.70
CA ASN A 90 6.68 -11.66 -6.04
C ASN A 90 6.24 -10.61 -7.08
N VAL A 91 6.66 -9.35 -6.93
CA VAL A 91 6.45 -8.29 -7.92
C VAL A 91 7.02 -8.69 -9.28
N SER A 92 8.27 -9.16 -9.32
CA SER A 92 8.90 -9.61 -10.56
C SER A 92 8.17 -10.80 -11.21
N ARG A 93 7.60 -11.70 -10.41
CA ARG A 93 6.80 -12.82 -10.91
C ARG A 93 5.49 -12.33 -11.54
N LEU A 94 4.80 -11.40 -10.87
CA LEU A 94 3.56 -10.79 -11.38
C LEU A 94 3.80 -10.04 -12.70
N MET A 95 4.89 -9.26 -12.79
CA MET A 95 5.23 -8.54 -14.03
C MET A 95 5.40 -9.49 -15.22
N ARG A 96 6.09 -10.63 -15.03
CA ARG A 96 6.26 -11.63 -16.11
C ARG A 96 4.96 -12.28 -16.55
N GLN A 97 4.04 -12.52 -15.61
CA GLN A 97 2.73 -13.09 -15.92
C GLN A 97 1.92 -12.13 -16.78
N ARG A 98 1.89 -10.84 -16.42
CA ARG A 98 1.17 -9.79 -17.16
C ARG A 98 1.74 -9.51 -18.56
N THR A 99 3.03 -9.71 -18.80
CA THR A 99 3.62 -9.57 -20.16
C THR A 99 3.38 -10.79 -21.05
N SER A 100 2.91 -11.91 -20.48
CA SER A 100 2.67 -13.15 -21.23
C SER A 100 1.21 -13.31 -21.69
N GLU A 101 0.36 -12.34 -21.39
CA GLU A 101 -1.05 -12.22 -21.82
C GLU A 101 -1.17 -11.20 -22.96
#